data_AF-A0A6A9SWG7-F1
#
_entry.id   AF-A0A6A9SWG7-F1
#
_cell.length_a   1.000
_cell.length_b   1.000
_cell.length_c   1.000
_cell.angle_alpha   90.00
_cell.angle_beta   90.00
_cell.angle_gamma   90.00
#
_symmetry.space_group_name_H-M   'P 1'
#
loop_
_entity.id
_entity.type
_entity.pdbx_description
1 polymer ?
#
loop_
_entity_poly.entity_id
_entity_poly.type
_entity_poly.pdbx_seq_one_letter_code
_entity_poly.pdbx_strand_id
1 'polypeptide(L)' 'MSDEDISIDEKRVYADKTGTTTAFVATGVGITRVDVSDDIVGEFSLVHRGTATDAASADGRLAVATTEDVLVG' A
#
# COMPACT_ATOMS: atom_id res chain seq x y z
N MET A 1 -37.70 -10.22 -32.42
CA MET A 1 -36.70 -11.12 -31.81
C MET A 1 -35.80 -10.19 -31.04
N SER A 2 -35.83 -10.29 -29.71
CA SER A 2 -35.17 -9.34 -28.82
C SER A 2 -33.66 -9.50 -28.92
N ASP A 3 -32.96 -8.37 -29.06
CA ASP A 3 -31.53 -8.25 -28.78
C ASP A 3 -31.30 -8.79 -27.36
N GLU A 4 -30.72 -9.99 -27.27
CA GLU A 4 -30.33 -10.57 -25.99
C GLU A 4 -29.12 -9.78 -25.48
N ASP A 5 -29.34 -9.08 -24.36
CA ASP A 5 -28.41 -8.24 -23.62
C ASP A 5 -26.96 -8.73 -23.62
N ILE A 6 -26.11 -8.10 -24.45
CA ILE A 6 -24.64 -8.22 -24.37
C ILE A 6 -24.08 -7.05 -23.55
N SER A 7 -24.57 -6.85 -22.32
CA SER A 7 -23.84 -6.04 -21.33
C SER A 7 -23.15 -7.00 -20.36
N ILE A 8 -22.07 -7.62 -20.82
CA ILE A 8 -21.05 -8.08 -19.87
C ILE A 8 -20.52 -6.80 -19.22
N ASP A 9 -20.85 -6.60 -17.95
CA ASP A 9 -20.20 -5.59 -17.10
C ASP A 9 -18.70 -5.91 -17.09
N GLU A 10 -18.00 -5.25 -17.99
CA GLU A 10 -16.57 -5.39 -18.17
C GLU A 10 -15.93 -4.96 -16.87
N LYS A 11 -15.42 -5.93 -16.10
CA LYS A 11 -14.64 -5.69 -14.89
C LYS A 11 -13.44 -4.84 -15.31
N ARG A 12 -13.53 -3.52 -15.14
CA ARG A 12 -12.42 -2.61 -15.46
C ARG A 12 -11.31 -2.87 -14.44
N VAL A 13 -10.38 -3.75 -14.80
CA VAL A 13 -9.26 -4.18 -13.95
C VAL A 13 -8.28 -3.04 -13.67
N TYR A 14 -8.36 -1.94 -14.41
CA TYR A 14 -7.47 -0.78 -14.30
C TYR A 14 -8.27 0.52 -14.27
N ALA A 15 -9.07 0.72 -13.22
CA ALA A 15 -9.37 2.09 -12.83
C ALA A 15 -8.08 2.71 -12.29
N ASP A 16 -7.84 3.99 -12.58
CA ASP A 16 -6.78 4.73 -11.89
C ASP A 16 -6.92 4.51 -10.38
N LYS A 17 -5.81 4.28 -9.67
CA LYS A 17 -5.74 4.15 -8.19
C LYS A 17 -6.07 5.48 -7.48
N THR A 18 -7.02 6.24 -8.00
CA THR A 18 -7.50 7.50 -7.45
C THR A 18 -8.13 7.22 -6.09
N GLY A 19 -7.66 7.90 -5.05
CA GLY A 19 -8.09 7.64 -3.67
C GLY A 19 -7.26 6.60 -2.92
N THR A 20 -6.23 6.00 -3.55
CA THR A 20 -5.30 5.12 -2.83
C THR A 20 -4.28 5.94 -2.03
N THR A 21 -4.20 5.66 -0.74
CA THR A 21 -3.17 6.16 0.17
C THR A 21 -2.12 5.08 0.38
N THR A 22 -0.84 5.42 0.20
CA THR A 22 0.26 4.54 0.61
C THR A 22 0.56 4.75 2.10
N ALA A 23 0.46 3.70 2.89
CA ALA A 23 0.87 3.66 4.29
C ALA A 23 2.12 2.79 4.45
N PHE A 24 2.91 3.08 5.49
CA PHE A 24 4.03 2.26 5.92
C PHE A 24 3.77 1.76 7.35
N VAL A 25 3.95 0.46 7.58
CA VAL A 25 3.73 -0.16 8.88
C VAL A 25 5.05 -0.75 9.38
N ALA A 26 5.50 -0.29 10.55
CA ALA A 26 6.61 -0.89 11.26
C ALA A 26 6.18 -2.23 11.89
N THR A 27 6.97 -3.27 11.66
CA THR A 27 6.71 -4.62 12.16
C THR A 27 7.99 -5.26 12.69
N GLY A 28 7.84 -6.35 13.44
CA GLY A 28 8.98 -7.17 13.87
C GLY A 28 9.74 -7.85 12.72
N VAL A 29 9.20 -7.87 11.50
CA VAL A 29 9.85 -8.45 10.32
C VAL A 29 10.50 -7.37 9.43
N GLY A 30 10.05 -6.11 9.52
CA GLY A 30 10.41 -5.06 8.58
C GLY A 30 9.38 -3.96 8.42
N ILE A 31 9.55 -3.20 7.33
CA ILE A 31 8.58 -2.18 6.89
C ILE A 31 7.71 -2.76 5.78
N THR A 32 6.41 -2.74 6.00
CA THR A 32 5.41 -3.11 5.00
C THR A 32 4.84 -1.85 4.37
N ARG A 33 4.93 -1.75 3.04
CA ARG A 33 4.19 -0.76 2.24
C ARG A 33 2.79 -1.33 1.98
N VAL A 34 1.75 -0.55 2.26
CA VAL A 34 0.35 -0.93 2.11
C VAL A 34 -0.37 0.11 1.28
N ASP A 35 -1.03 -0.31 0.22
CA ASP A 35 -2.01 0.52 -0.50
C ASP A 35 -3.36 0.39 0.22
N VAL A 36 -3.92 1.52 0.67
CA VAL A 36 -5.22 1.61 1.35
C VAL A 36 -6.17 2.46 0.54
N SER A 37 -7.41 2.00 0.34
CA SER A 37 -8.47 2.75 -0.33
C SER A 37 -9.71 2.71 0.54
N ASP A 38 -10.17 3.87 1.02
CA ASP A 38 -11.26 3.99 1.99
C ASP A 38 -11.05 3.07 3.22
N ASP A 39 -11.88 2.05 3.40
CA ASP A 39 -11.81 1.05 4.48
C ASP A 39 -11.18 -0.28 4.03
N ILE A 40 -10.63 -0.34 2.81
CA ILE A 40 -10.06 -1.53 2.20
C ILE A 40 -8.53 -1.50 2.26
N VAL A 41 -7.95 -2.59 2.78
CA VAL A 41 -6.53 -2.91 2.62
C VAL A 41 -6.32 -3.60 1.28
N GLY A 42 -5.54 -2.97 0.41
CA GLY A 42 -5.21 -3.47 -0.92
C GLY A 42 -3.89 -4.26 -0.94
N GLU A 43 -3.08 -3.97 -1.96
CA GLU A 43 -1.75 -4.58 -2.11
C GLU A 43 -0.84 -4.21 -0.93
N PHE A 44 -0.11 -5.20 -0.42
CA PHE A 44 0.93 -4.97 0.56
C PHE A 44 2.19 -5.77 0.23
N SER A 45 3.34 -5.19 0.55
CA SER A 45 4.65 -5.82 0.31
C SER A 45 5.65 -5.39 1.36
N LEU A 46 6.62 -6.27 1.64
CA LEU A 46 7.74 -5.97 2.51
C LEU A 46 8.82 -5.23 1.72
N VAL A 47 9.05 -3.95 2.04
CA VAL A 47 10.02 -3.09 1.32
C VAL A 47 11.38 -3.02 2.00
N HIS A 48 11.43 -3.33 3.30
CA HIS A 48 12.67 -3.44 4.05
C HIS A 48 12.55 -4.57 5.08
N ARG A 49 13.62 -5.33 5.31
CA ARG A 49 13.68 -6.43 6.29
C ARG A 49 14.48 -6.02 7.52
N GLY A 50 14.05 -6.46 8.69
CA GLY A 50 14.68 -6.17 9.98
C GLY A 50 13.70 -5.52 10.95
N THR A 51 13.86 -5.76 12.25
CA THR A 51 12.91 -5.25 13.27
C THR A 51 12.81 -3.72 13.19
N ALA A 52 11.61 -3.23 12.86
CA ALA A 52 11.28 -1.81 12.90
C ALA A 52 10.34 -1.54 14.06
N THR A 53 10.62 -0.47 14.80
CA THR A 53 9.85 -0.07 15.99
C THR A 53 8.96 1.14 15.71
N ASP A 54 9.34 2.00 14.76
CA ASP A 54 8.59 3.19 14.38
C ASP A 54 8.89 3.60 12.93
N ALA A 55 7.98 4.35 12.32
CA ALA A 55 8.16 4.92 11.00
C ALA A 55 7.42 6.26 10.85
N ALA A 56 8.06 7.22 10.18
CA ALA A 56 7.48 8.51 9.86
C ALA A 56 7.77 8.88 8.41
N SER A 57 6.74 9.33 7.68
CA SER A 57 6.89 9.80 6.31
C SER A 57 6.58 11.29 6.18
N ALA A 58 7.42 12.01 5.45
CA ALA A 58 7.19 13.41 5.09
C ALA A 58 7.88 13.71 3.75
N ASP A 59 7.25 14.53 2.92
CA ASP A 59 7.82 15.05 1.68
C ASP A 59 8.44 13.97 0.75
N GLY A 60 7.75 12.83 0.64
CA GLY A 60 8.18 11.70 -0.19
C GLY A 60 9.35 10.89 0.38
N ARG A 61 9.73 11.13 1.64
CA ARG A 61 10.74 10.37 2.37
C ARG A 61 10.13 9.57 3.49
N LEU A 62 10.83 8.52 3.89
CA LEU A 62 10.51 7.65 5.00
C LEU A 62 11.70 7.57 5.96
N ALA A 63 11.47 7.91 7.22
CA ALA A 63 12.36 7.61 8.32
C ALA A 63 11.86 6.36 9.05
N VAL A 64 12.77 5.44 9.37
CA VAL A 64 12.47 4.16 10.02
C VAL A 64 13.38 4.00 11.24
N ALA A 65 12.79 3.84 12.42
CA ALA A 65 13.52 3.47 13.62
C ALA A 65 13.67 1.94 13.68
N THR A 66 14.90 1.48 13.84
CA THR A 66 15.23 0.08 14.11
C THR A 66 15.74 -0.05 15.54
N THR A 67 16.11 -1.27 15.95
CA THR A 67 16.74 -1.48 17.25
C THR A 67 18.15 -0.90 17.36
N GLU A 68 18.81 -0.63 16.24
CA GLU A 68 20.24 -0.28 16.20
C GLU A 68 20.51 1.10 15.60
N ASP A 69 19.66 1.56 14.66
CA ASP A 69 19.88 2.79 13.90
C ASP A 69 18.56 3.38 13.33
N VAL A 70 18.66 4.55 12.70
CA VAL A 70 17.60 5.20 11.92
C VAL A 70 17.94 5.20 10.44
N LEU A 71 17.09 4.58 9.63
CA LEU A 71 17.22 4.58 8.18
C LEU A 71 16.36 5.69 7.57
N VAL A 72 16.87 6.41 6.58
CA VAL A 72 16.14 7.46 5.87
C VAL A 72 16.29 7.27 4.36
N GLY A 73 15.17 7.25 3.63
CA GLY A 73 15.14 7.02 2.18
C GLY A 73 13.89 7.57 1.50
#